data_AF-Q1XHK2-F1
#
_entry.id   AF-Q1XHK2-F1
#
_cell.length_a   1.000
_cell.length_b   1.000
_cell.length_c   1.000
_cell.angle_alpha   90.00
_cell.angle_beta   90.00
_cell.angle_gamma   90.00
#
_symmetry.space_group_name_H-M   'P 1'
#
loop_
_entity.id
_entity.type
_entity.pdbx_description
1 polymer ?
#
loop_
_entity_poly.entity_id
_entity_poly.type
_entity_poly.pdbx_seq_one_letter_code
_entity_poly.pdbx_strand_id
1 'polypeptide(L)' 'CVQARNEGRDLAREGNKIISEACKWSPELAAACEVWKAIKFEFETIDTL' A
#
# COMPACT_ATOMS: atom_id res chain seq x y z
N CYS A 1 -4.83 3.46 -6.37
CA CYS A 1 -5.81 3.32 -5.26
C CYS A 1 -7.21 3.81 -5.61
N VAL A 2 -7.38 5.04 -6.14
CA VAL A 2 -8.71 5.63 -6.42
C VAL A 2 -9.56 4.75 -7.35
N GLN A 3 -9.00 4.27 -8.45
CA GLN A 3 -9.71 3.40 -9.39
C GLN A 3 -10.23 2.12 -8.69
N ALA A 4 -9.36 1.35 -8.04
CA ALA A 4 -9.75 0.13 -7.33
C ALA A 4 -10.82 0.36 -6.25
N ARG A 5 -10.74 1.48 -5.52
CA ARG A 5 -11.79 1.89 -4.57
C ARG A 5 -13.12 2.16 -5.27
N ASN A 6 -13.08 2.89 -6.38
CA ASN A 6 -14.28 3.25 -7.15
C ASN A 6 -14.90 2.02 -7.82
N GLU A 7 -14.12 0.98 -8.13
CA GLU A 7 -14.56 -0.34 -8.59
C GLU A 7 -15.09 -1.24 -7.45
N GLY A 8 -15.11 -0.74 -6.21
CA GLY A 8 -15.68 -1.45 -5.05
C GLY A 8 -14.74 -2.47 -4.39
N ARG A 9 -13.42 -2.43 -4.68
CA ARG A 9 -12.46 -3.36 -4.06
C ARG A 9 -12.16 -3.02 -2.60
N ASP A 10 -11.88 -4.06 -1.82
CA ASP A 10 -11.53 -3.91 -0.41
C ASP A 10 -10.05 -3.54 -0.27
N LEU A 11 -9.77 -2.24 -0.09
CA LEU A 11 -8.40 -1.76 0.03
C LEU A 11 -7.66 -2.30 1.26
N ALA A 12 -8.36 -2.61 2.36
CA ALA A 12 -7.71 -3.12 3.58
C ALA A 12 -7.18 -4.54 3.36
N ARG A 13 -7.86 -5.34 2.53
CA ARG A 13 -7.46 -6.71 2.23
C ARG A 13 -6.63 -6.84 0.96
N GLU A 14 -6.89 -6.00 -0.03
CA GLU A 14 -6.37 -6.13 -1.39
C GLU A 14 -5.31 -5.09 -1.75
N GLY A 15 -5.05 -4.11 -0.87
CA GLY A 15 -4.16 -2.98 -1.14
C GLY A 15 -2.77 -3.39 -1.65
N ASN A 16 -2.13 -4.37 -1.01
CA ASN A 16 -0.80 -4.85 -1.43
C ASN A 16 -0.81 -5.43 -2.86
N LYS A 17 -1.88 -6.14 -3.24
CA LYS A 17 -2.01 -6.69 -4.61
C LYS A 17 -2.22 -5.58 -5.63
N ILE A 18 -3.05 -4.59 -5.31
CA ILE A 18 -3.30 -3.42 -6.15
C ILE A 18 -2.01 -2.63 -6.42
N ILE A 19 -1.21 -2.39 -5.38
CA ILE A 19 0.08 -1.70 -5.54
C ILE A 19 1.06 -2.55 -6.37
N SER A 20 1.14 -3.86 -6.12
CA SER A 20 2.01 -4.77 -6.87
C SER A 20 1.64 -4.86 -8.37
N GLU A 21 0.35 -4.81 -8.70
CA GLU A 21 -0.11 -4.75 -10.10
C GLU A 21 0.26 -3.41 -10.77
N ALA A 22 0.14 -2.31 -10.04
CA ALA A 22 0.52 -0.98 -10.56
C ALA A 22 2.04 -0.86 -10.80
N CYS A 23 2.88 -1.48 -9.97
CA CYS A 23 4.34 -1.50 -10.15
C CYS A 23 4.79 -2.09 -11.50
N LYS A 24 3.98 -2.93 -12.14
CA LYS A 24 4.30 -3.50 -13.46
C LYS A 24 4.39 -2.45 -14.58
N TRP A 25 3.73 -1.31 -14.39
CA TRP A 25 3.58 -0.27 -15.40
C TRP A 25 4.20 1.08 -15.01
N SER A 26 4.63 1.25 -13.76
CA SER A 26 5.35 2.45 -13.30
C SER A 26 6.68 2.08 -12.65
N PRO A 27 7.82 2.38 -13.30
CA PRO A 27 9.14 2.10 -12.76
C PRO A 27 9.46 2.91 -11.50
N GLU A 28 8.92 4.13 -11.37
CA GLU A 28 9.09 4.97 -10.18
C GLU A 28 8.38 4.35 -8.97
N LEU A 29 7.17 3.84 -9.16
CA LEU A 29 6.43 3.14 -8.12
C LEU A 29 7.12 1.83 -7.72
N ALA A 30 7.62 1.07 -8.70
CA ALA A 30 8.38 -0.15 -8.43
C ALA A 30 9.63 0.14 -7.58
N ALA A 31 10.40 1.16 -7.93
CA ALA A 31 11.58 1.56 -7.16
C ALA A 31 11.21 1.99 -5.72
N ALA A 32 10.16 2.79 -5.56
CA ALA A 32 9.66 3.19 -4.24
C ALA A 32 9.23 1.99 -3.39
N CYS A 33 8.50 1.03 -3.98
CA CYS A 33 8.08 -0.18 -3.29
C CYS A 33 9.27 -1.04 -2.84
N GLU A 34 10.29 -1.20 -3.67
CA GLU A 34 11.48 -1.98 -3.30
C GLU A 34 12.27 -1.36 -2.15
N VAL A 35 12.37 -0.03 -2.11
CA VAL A 35 13.10 0.70 -1.06
C VAL A 35 12.36 0.64 0.28
N TRP A 36 11.02 0.73 0.28
CA TRP A 36 10.25 0.91 1.52
C TRP A 36 9.47 -0.31 2.00
N LYS A 37 9.47 -1.44 1.28
CA LYS A 37 8.65 -2.64 1.61
C LYS A 37 8.83 -3.20 3.04
N ALA A 38 9.98 -3.01 3.66
CA ALA A 38 10.29 -3.53 4.99
C ALA A 38 10.08 -2.52 6.12
N ILE A 39 9.80 -1.25 5.80
CA ILE A 39 9.65 -0.19 6.79
C ILE A 39 8.24 -0.26 7.38
N LYS A 40 8.17 -0.51 8.68
CA LYS A 40 6.94 -0.46 9.48
C LYS A 40 7.24 0.24 10.79
N PHE A 41 6.25 0.96 11.31
CA PHE A 41 6.32 1.62 12.60
C PHE A 41 5.29 0.96 13.52
N GLU A 42 5.74 -0.05 14.27
CA GLU A 42 4.91 -0.81 15.22
C GLU A 42 5.32 -0.40 16.64
N PHE A 43 4.67 0.63 17.18
CA PHE A 43 4.90 1.18 18.52
C PHE A 43 3.57 1.32 19.24
N GLU A 44 3.60 1.29 20.58
CA GLU A 44 2.41 1.54 21.40
C GLU A 44 2.00 3.02 21.31
N THR A 45 0.68 3.27 21.26
CA THR A 45 0.12 4.62 21.27
C THR A 45 0.10 5.17 22.68
N ILE A 46 0.65 6.37 22.90
CA ILE A 46 0.72 7.00 24.23
C ILE A 46 -0.66 7.43 24.73
N ASP A 47 -1.51 7.89 23.82
CA ASP A 47 -2.89 8.28 24.11
C ASP A 47 -3.83 7.16 23.66
N THR A 48 -4.51 6.55 24.63
CA THR A 48 -5.48 5.46 24.43
C THR A 48 -6.81 5.88 25.04
N LEU A 49 -7.93 5.48 24.41
CA LEU A 49 -9.31 5.80 24.84
C LEU A 49 -9.66 5.33 26.25
#